data_AF-A0AB35YN89-F1
#
_entry.id   AF-A0AB35YN89-F1
#
_cell.length_a   1.000
_cell.length_b   1.000
_cell.length_c   1.000
_cell.angle_alpha   90.00
_cell.angle_beta   90.00
_cell.angle_gamma   90.00
#
_symmetry.space_group_name_H-M   'P 1'
#
loop_
_entity.id
_entity.type
_entity.pdbx_description
1 polymer ?
#
loop_
_entity_poly.entity_id
_entity_poly.type
_entity_poly.pdbx_seq_one_letter_code
_entity_poly.pdbx_strand_id
1 'polypeptide(L)' 'MKWISKNKKVFLLVVVVIIIAGILDIKYEGVFYQLLPTSMQSFLSDLF' A
#
# COMPACT_ATOMS: atom_id res chain seq x y z
N MET A 1 23.23 -0.65 0.35
CA MET A 1 22.73 -1.41 -0.83
C MET A 1 23.17 -2.87 -0.90
N LYS A 2 24.42 -3.26 -0.53
CA LYS A 2 24.91 -4.66 -0.58
C LYS A 2 24.04 -5.70 0.15
N TRP A 3 23.30 -5.28 1.18
CA TRP A 3 22.45 -6.17 1.97
C TRP A 3 21.11 -6.48 1.29
N ILE A 4 20.51 -5.47 0.63
CA ILE A 4 19.28 -5.61 -0.16
C ILE A 4 19.51 -6.57 -1.34
N SER A 5 20.67 -6.46 -2.02
CA SER A 5 21.02 -7.37 -3.11
C SER A 5 21.26 -8.80 -2.64
N LYS A 6 21.71 -9.03 -1.40
CA LYS A 6 21.94 -10.37 -0.84
C LYS A 6 20.62 -11.08 -0.51
N ASN A 7 19.61 -10.32 -0.09
CA ASN A 7 18.29 -10.83 0.31
C ASN A 7 17.18 -10.39 -0.65
N LYS A 8 17.49 -10.23 -1.94
CA LYS A 8 16.59 -9.66 -2.96
C LYS A 8 15.19 -10.28 -2.95
N LYS A 9 15.08 -11.60 -2.72
CA LYS A 9 13.80 -12.31 -2.66
C LYS A 9 12.96 -11.90 -1.45
N VAL A 10 13.57 -11.78 -0.27
CA VAL A 10 12.90 -11.35 0.96
C VAL A 10 12.47 -9.89 0.83
N PHE A 11 13.34 -9.04 0.28
CA PHE A 11 13.00 -7.64 0.01
C PHE A 11 11.81 -7.51 -0.94
N LEU A 12 11.80 -8.26 -2.05
CA LEU A 12 10.65 -8.31 -2.96
C LEU A 12 9.37 -8.75 -2.25
N LEU A 13 9.44 -9.77 -1.39
CA LEU A 13 8.29 -10.26 -0.66
C LEU A 13 7.72 -9.19 0.29
N VAL A 14 8.59 -8.48 1.01
CA VAL A 14 8.18 -7.37 1.89
C VAL A 14 7.51 -6.26 1.09
N VAL A 15 8.08 -5.88 -0.07
CA VAL A 15 7.47 -4.86 -0.95
C VAL A 15 6.08 -5.30 -1.42
N VAL A 16 5.93 -6.56 -1.84
CA VAL A 16 4.62 -7.10 -2.27
C VAL A 16 3.60 -7.06 -1.12
N VAL A 17 4.00 -7.45 0.10
CA VAL A 17 3.12 -7.39 1.27
C VAL A 17 2.69 -5.96 1.59
N ILE A 18 3.61 -4.99 1.50
CA ILE A 18 3.30 -3.57 1.73
C ILE A 18 2.30 -3.07 0.68
N ILE A 19 2.47 -3.43 -0.59
CA ILE A 19 1.55 -3.04 -1.67
C ILE A 19 0.16 -3.62 -1.42
N ILE A 20 0.07 -4.91 -1.09
CA ILE A 20 -1.22 -5.57 -0.81
C ILE A 20 -1.89 -4.93 0.41
N ALA A 21 -1.14 -4.66 1.48
CA ALA A 21 -1.67 -3.99 2.67
C ALA A 21 -2.18 -2.58 2.35
N GLY A 22 -1.47 -1.80 1.54
CA GLY A 22 -1.91 -0.47 1.12
C GLY A 22 -3.18 -0.51 0.26
N ILE A 23 -3.28 -1.46 -0.67
CA ILE A 23 -4.49 -1.65 -1.49
C ILE A 23 -5.68 -2.08 -0.60
N LEU A 24 -5.45 -2.99 0.35
CA LEU A 24 -6.48 -3.42 1.29
C LEU A 24 -6.94 -2.28 2.20
N ASP A 25 -6.02 -1.46 2.70
CA ASP A 25 -6.36 -0.29 3.51
C ASP A 25 -7.23 0.70 2.72
N ILE A 26 -6.90 0.99 1.46
CA ILE A 26 -7.74 1.84 0.60
C ILE A 26 -9.12 1.21 0.34
N LYS A 27 -9.15 -0.08 -0.03
CA LYS A 27 -10.39 -0.77 -0.41
C LYS A 27 -11.40 -0.87 0.75
N TYR A 28 -10.92 -1.04 1.97
CA TYR A 28 -11.75 -1.22 3.16
C TYR A 28 -11.83 0.03 4.03
N GLU A 29 -11.56 1.21 3.45
CA GLU A 29 -11.60 2.51 4.13
C GLU A 29 -10.82 2.52 5.46
N GLY A 30 -9.62 1.94 5.43
CA GLY A 30 -8.72 1.78 6.56
C GLY A 30 -8.10 3.09 7.06
N VAL A 31 -7.14 2.96 7.96
CA VAL A 31 -6.61 4.11 8.72
C VAL A 31 -5.90 5.09 7.79
N PHE A 32 -5.11 4.61 6.83
CA PHE A 32 -4.41 5.49 5.91
C PHE A 32 -5.38 6.14 4.92
N TYR A 33 -6.40 5.40 4.47
CA TYR A 33 -7.46 5.95 3.63
C TYR A 33 -8.20 7.12 4.31
N GLN A 34 -8.58 6.97 5.58
CA GLN A 34 -9.29 8.02 6.33
C GLN A 34 -8.42 9.27 6.57
N LEU A 35 -7.10 9.11 6.59
CA LEU A 35 -6.16 10.23 6.70
C LEU A 35 -5.99 10.98 5.37
N LEU A 36 -6.43 10.42 4.23
CA LEU A 36 -6.38 11.11 2.95
C LEU A 36 -7.36 12.30 2.92
N PRO A 37 -7.08 13.33 2.10
CA PRO A 37 -8.05 14.39 1.84
C PRO A 37 -9.33 13.86 1.20
N THR A 38 -10.47 14.51 1.47
CA THR A 38 -11.80 14.11 0.98
C THR A 38 -11.86 13.99 -0.55
N SER A 39 -11.14 14.84 -1.29
CA SER A 39 -11.06 14.75 -2.76
C SER A 39 -10.40 13.45 -3.25
N MET A 40 -9.40 12.96 -2.52
CA MET A 40 -8.72 11.70 -2.83
C MET A 40 -9.55 10.50 -2.39
N GLN A 41 -10.23 10.60 -1.24
CA GLN A 41 -11.17 9.58 -0.78
C GLN A 41 -12.27 9.37 -1.82
N SER A 42 -12.94 10.43 -2.28
CA SER A 42 -13.98 10.36 -3.31
C SER A 42 -13.47 9.70 -4.59
N PHE A 43 -12.29 10.12 -5.09
CA PHE A 43 -11.70 9.52 -6.28
C PHE A 43 -11.42 8.02 -6.11
N LEU A 44 -10.92 7.61 -4.94
CA LEU A 44 -10.61 6.21 -4.66
C LEU A 44 -11.87 5.37 -4.41
N SER A 45 -12.93 5.94 -3.82
CA SER A 45 -14.24 5.29 -3.69
C SER A 45 -14.91 5.04 -5.04
N ASP A 46 -14.67 5.91 -6.01
CA ASP A 46 -15.17 5.71 -7.38
C ASP A 46 -14.35 4.65 -8.13
N LEU A 47 -13.11 4.40 -7.69
CA LEU A 47 -12.17 3.47 -8.32
C LEU A 47 -12.29 2.02 -7.82
N PHE A 48 -12.71 1.83 -6.57
CA PHE A 48 -12.78 0.53 -5.87
C PHE A 48 -14.22 0.08 -5.58
#